data_AF-A0A5P9XNS6-F1
#
_entry.id   AF-A0A5P9XNS6-F1
#
_cell.length_a   1.000
_cell.length_b   1.000
_cell.length_c   1.000
_cell.angle_alpha   90.00
_cell.angle_beta   90.00
_cell.angle_gamma   90.00
#
_symmetry.space_group_name_H-M   'P 1'
#
loop_
_entity.id
_entity.type
_entity.pdbx_description
1 polymer ?
#
loop_
_entity_poly.entity_id
_entity_poly.type
_entity_poly.pdbx_seq_one_letter_code
_entity_poly.pdbx_strand_id
1 'polypeptide(L)'
;MEQATVFQINRSQAVRLPKSIAFPSDVKRVDVVALGRVRILVPAGESWESWFNGEGVSADFMESREQPDYQHRFHPEEAVRGSRGLFQKLTDNNKHGRSLTEELIAERRLAAKYE
;
A
#
# COMPACT_ATOMS: atom_id res chain seq x y z
N MET A 1 -19.01 -1.73 27.56
CA MET A 1 -17.63 -1.39 27.98
C MET A 1 -17.19 -2.50 28.90
N GLU A 2 -16.10 -3.19 28.59
CA GLU A 2 -15.61 -4.30 29.41
C GLU A 2 -15.04 -3.77 30.73
N GLN A 3 -15.30 -4.48 31.82
CA GLN A 3 -14.77 -4.15 33.14
C GLN A 3 -13.77 -5.22 33.57
N ALA A 4 -12.72 -4.78 34.25
CA ALA A 4 -11.69 -5.66 34.80
C ALA A 4 -11.54 -5.38 36.30
N THR A 5 -11.24 -6.43 37.07
CA THR A 5 -10.99 -6.31 38.50
C THR A 5 -9.52 -5.97 38.74
N VAL A 6 -9.28 -4.97 39.59
CA VAL A 6 -7.97 -4.67 40.16
C VAL A 6 -7.83 -5.39 41.49
N PHE A 7 -6.73 -6.11 41.69
CA PHE A 7 -6.46 -6.86 42.91
C PHE A 7 -4.98 -6.73 43.30
N GLN A 8 -4.67 -7.09 44.55
CA GLN A 8 -3.29 -7.14 45.05
C GLN A 8 -2.75 -8.57 44.92
N ILE A 9 -1.53 -8.71 44.40
CA ILE A 9 -0.77 -9.95 44.41
C ILE A 9 0.61 -9.69 45.01
N ASN A 10 0.91 -10.37 46.12
CA ASN A 10 2.08 -10.09 46.95
C ASN A 10 2.14 -8.59 47.34
N ARG A 11 3.12 -7.85 46.82
CA ARG A 11 3.34 -6.42 47.09
C ARG A 11 2.96 -5.51 45.89
N SER A 12 2.28 -6.06 44.87
CA SER A 12 1.99 -5.36 43.61
C SER A 12 0.52 -5.41 43.25
N GLN A 13 0.04 -4.39 42.53
CA GLN A 13 -1.29 -4.40 41.93
C GLN A 13 -1.29 -5.14 40.59
N ALA A 14 -2.39 -5.84 40.31
CA ALA A 14 -2.63 -6.52 39.05
C ALA A 14 -4.06 -6.25 38.56
N VAL A 15 -4.22 -6.27 37.22
CA VAL A 15 -5.52 -6.17 36.55
C VAL A 15 -5.78 -7.49 35.82
N ARG A 16 -6.92 -8.14 36.10
CA ARG A 16 -7.31 -9.36 35.36
C ARG A 16 -8.02 -8.95 34.07
N LEU A 17 -7.33 -9.03 32.94
CA LEU A 17 -7.92 -8.75 31.62
C LEU A 17 -8.92 -9.84 31.22
N PRO A 18 -10.17 -9.48 30.84
CA PRO A 18 -11.10 -10.38 30.17
C PRO A 18 -10.52 -10.93 28.87
N LYS A 19 -10.98 -12.14 28.48
CA LYS A 19 -10.51 -12.81 27.26
C LYS A 19 -10.75 -11.97 25.99
N SER A 20 -11.81 -11.16 25.95
CA SER A 20 -12.15 -10.30 24.81
C SER A 20 -11.15 -9.18 24.54
N ILE A 21 -10.35 -8.80 25.55
CA ILE A 21 -9.35 -7.72 25.47
C ILE A 21 -7.95 -8.18 25.91
N ALA A 22 -7.72 -9.50 25.95
CA ALA A 22 -6.42 -10.05 26.28
C ALA A 22 -5.42 -9.77 25.14
N PHE A 23 -4.17 -9.52 25.51
CA PHE A 23 -3.10 -9.44 24.52
C PHE A 23 -2.90 -10.79 23.81
N PRO A 24 -2.34 -10.76 22.58
CA PRO A 24 -1.81 -11.95 21.93
C PRO A 24 -0.83 -12.73 22.82
N SER A 25 -0.70 -14.04 22.58
CA SER A 25 0.05 -14.96 23.46
C SER A 25 1.56 -14.71 23.49
N ASP A 26 2.10 -14.07 22.46
CA ASP A 26 3.49 -13.65 22.29
C ASP A 26 3.84 -12.38 23.08
N VAL A 27 2.86 -11.53 23.40
CA VAL A 27 3.09 -10.32 24.22
C VAL A 27 3.28 -10.71 25.69
N LYS A 28 4.52 -10.62 26.17
CA LYS A 28 4.88 -10.93 27.58
C LYS A 28 5.10 -9.70 28.44
N ARG A 29 5.37 -8.55 27.83
CA ARG A 29 5.70 -7.30 28.52
C ARG A 29 4.96 -6.15 27.88
N VAL A 30 4.59 -5.18 28.71
CA VAL A 30 3.95 -3.94 28.29
C VAL A 30 4.65 -2.76 28.96
N ASP A 31 4.77 -1.67 28.23
CA ASP A 31 5.06 -0.36 28.77
C ASP A 31 3.76 0.25 29.31
N VAL A 32 3.86 0.85 30.50
CA VAL A 32 2.71 1.41 31.21
C VAL A 32 2.86 2.93 31.28
N VAL A 33 2.01 3.65 30.55
CA VAL A 33 1.98 5.11 30.55
C VAL A 33 0.88 5.61 31.50
N ALA A 34 1.24 6.45 32.45
CA ALA A 34 0.31 7.05 33.40
C ALA A 34 -0.14 8.44 32.93
N LEU A 35 -1.45 8.62 32.73
CA LEU A 35 -2.08 9.91 32.42
C LEU A 35 -3.14 10.21 33.49
N GLY A 36 -2.72 10.87 34.57
CA GLY A 36 -3.57 11.08 35.74
C GLY A 36 -4.06 9.75 36.34
N ARG A 37 -5.38 9.52 36.28
CA ARG A 37 -6.02 8.26 36.73
C ARG A 37 -6.07 7.17 35.64
N VAL A 38 -5.70 7.49 34.41
CA VAL A 38 -5.68 6.56 33.29
C VAL A 38 -4.33 5.83 33.24
N ARG A 39 -4.36 4.56 32.85
CA ARG A 39 -3.17 3.76 32.53
C ARG A 39 -3.34 3.23 31.12
N ILE A 40 -2.37 3.52 30.26
CA ILE A 40 -2.30 2.99 28.90
C ILE A 40 -1.25 1.87 28.91
N LEU A 41 -1.62 0.72 28.36
CA LEU A 41 -0.77 -0.45 28.24
C LEU A 41 -0.42 -0.62 26.77
N VAL A 42 0.87 -0.63 26.44
CA VAL A 42 1.36 -0.84 25.06
C VAL A 42 2.35 -2.00 25.10
N PRO A 43 2.33 -2.97 24.18
CA PRO A 43 3.38 -3.99 24.10
C PRO A 43 4.77 -3.35 24.12
N ALA A 44 5.64 -3.88 24.98
CA ALA A 44 6.96 -3.29 25.17
C ALA A 44 7.81 -3.45 23.91
N GLY A 45 8.53 -2.40 23.53
CA GLY A 45 9.42 -2.41 22.37
C GLY A 45 8.77 -2.12 21.02
N GLU A 46 7.44 -1.94 20.99
CA GLU A 46 6.71 -1.56 19.77
C GLU A 46 6.54 -0.05 19.59
N SER A 47 7.07 0.76 20.52
CA SER A 47 7.06 2.21 20.35
C SER A 47 8.05 2.63 19.26
N TRP A 48 7.70 3.67 18.49
CA TRP A 48 8.62 4.28 17.54
C TRP A 48 9.94 4.69 18.20
N GLU A 49 9.88 5.24 19.41
CA GLU A 49 11.06 5.57 20.19
C GLU A 49 11.92 4.33 20.49
N SER A 50 11.33 3.20 20.87
CA SER A 50 12.08 1.97 21.08
C SER A 50 12.66 1.41 19.77
N TRP A 51 11.94 1.54 18.66
CA TRP A 51 12.41 1.10 17.36
C TRP A 51 13.61 1.93 16.88
N PHE A 52 13.53 3.26 16.99
CA PHE A 52 14.63 4.17 16.61
C PHE A 52 15.87 4.06 17.51
N ASN A 53 15.68 3.73 18.79
CA ASN A 53 16.78 3.44 19.71
C ASN A 53 17.28 1.97 19.63
N GLY A 54 16.67 1.16 18.77
CA GLY A 54 17.04 -0.23 18.55
C GLY A 54 18.33 -0.38 17.75
N GLU A 55 18.71 -1.63 17.49
CA GLU A 55 19.85 -1.93 16.61
C GLU A 55 19.56 -1.43 15.19
N GLY A 56 20.51 -0.68 14.64
CA GLY A 56 20.42 -0.18 13.28
C GLY A 56 20.61 -1.29 12.24
N VAL A 57 20.38 -0.94 10.99
CA VAL A 57 20.72 -1.80 9.86
C VAL A 57 22.23 -1.78 9.59
N SER A 58 22.73 -2.77 8.85
CA SER A 58 24.14 -2.81 8.44
C SER A 58 24.50 -1.62 7.52
N ALA A 59 25.79 -1.30 7.43
CA ALA A 59 26.27 -0.15 6.66
C ALA A 59 25.97 -0.24 5.15
N ASP A 60 25.83 -1.46 4.64
CA ASP A 60 25.50 -1.79 3.24
C ASP A 60 24.00 -1.96 2.98
N PHE A 61 23.16 -1.86 4.02
CA PHE A 61 21.73 -2.07 3.89
C PHE A 61 21.10 -1.05 2.93
N MET A 62 20.56 -1.54 1.82
CA MET A 62 19.93 -0.73 0.77
C MET A 62 20.86 0.31 0.13
N GLU A 63 22.16 0.00 -0.02
CA GLU A 63 23.14 0.87 -0.69
C GLU A 63 22.71 1.31 -2.10
N SER A 64 21.99 0.43 -2.83
CA SER A 64 21.28 0.80 -4.05
C SER A 64 19.86 0.25 -4.06
N ARG A 65 18.95 0.98 -4.71
CA ARG A 65 17.57 0.56 -4.95
C ARG A 65 17.34 0.57 -6.45
N GLU A 66 17.02 -0.59 -7.02
CA GLU A 66 16.60 -0.73 -8.42
C GLU A 66 15.20 -0.13 -8.61
N GLN A 67 15.12 1.19 -8.56
CA GLN A 67 13.88 1.91 -8.82
C GLN A 67 13.66 1.97 -10.34
N PRO A 68 12.55 1.43 -10.86
CA PRO A 68 12.25 1.50 -12.28
C PRO A 68 11.94 2.94 -12.70
N ASP A 69 12.09 3.20 -13.99
CA ASP A 69 11.69 4.48 -14.59
C ASP A 69 10.21 4.77 -14.36
N TYR A 70 9.88 6.07 -14.39
CA TYR A 70 8.51 6.52 -14.27
C TYR A 70 7.62 5.88 -15.34
N GLN A 71 6.50 5.30 -14.91
CA GLN A 71 5.52 4.75 -15.82
C GLN A 71 4.81 5.89 -16.58
N HIS A 72 5.07 5.99 -17.88
CA HIS A 72 4.28 6.86 -18.74
C HIS A 72 2.84 6.31 -18.85
N ARG A 73 1.85 7.12 -18.48
CA ARG A 73 0.43 6.84 -18.72
C ARG A 73 -0.12 7.87 -19.70
N PHE A 74 -0.60 7.41 -20.86
CA PHE A 74 -1.19 8.30 -21.85
C PHE A 74 -2.50 8.90 -21.34
N HIS A 75 -2.66 10.21 -21.49
CA HIS A 75 -3.94 10.86 -21.24
C HIS A 75 -4.87 10.64 -22.46
N PRO A 76 -6.18 10.36 -22.27
CA PRO A 76 -7.09 10.01 -23.36
C PRO A 76 -7.08 10.92 -24.60
N GLU A 77 -6.98 12.26 -24.48
CA GLU A 77 -6.92 13.14 -25.67
C GLU A 77 -5.61 13.04 -26.47
N GLU A 78 -4.51 12.62 -25.84
CA GLU A 78 -3.23 12.44 -26.52
C GLU A 78 -3.22 11.15 -27.34
N ALA A 79 -3.89 10.10 -26.86
CA ALA A 79 -4.12 8.87 -27.62
C ALA A 79 -4.92 9.14 -28.91
N VAL A 80 -5.93 10.01 -28.84
CA VAL A 80 -6.76 10.40 -30.00
C VAL A 80 -5.97 11.25 -31.02
N ARG A 81 -4.99 12.06 -30.56
CA ARG A 81 -4.19 12.91 -31.45
C ARG A 81 -3.23 12.10 -32.34
N GLY A 82 -2.67 11.01 -31.81
CA GLY A 82 -1.88 10.05 -32.58
C GLY A 82 -2.69 9.32 -33.66
N SER A 83 -3.94 8.96 -33.35
CA SER A 83 -4.84 8.29 -34.30
C SER A 83 -5.32 9.18 -35.45
N ARG A 84 -5.45 10.50 -35.24
CA ARG A 84 -5.88 11.43 -36.33
C ARG A 84 -4.87 11.51 -37.48
N GLY A 85 -3.57 11.39 -37.21
CA GLY A 85 -2.54 11.37 -38.25
C GLY A 85 -2.57 10.10 -39.11
N LEU A 86 -2.93 8.95 -38.51
CA LEU A 86 -3.12 7.69 -39.24
C LEU A 86 -4.41 7.68 -40.06
N PHE A 87 -5.51 8.23 -39.52
CA PHE A 87 -6.78 8.35 -40.24
C PHE A 87 -6.68 9.21 -41.51
N GLN A 88 -5.88 10.29 -41.48
CA GLN A 88 -5.65 11.11 -42.68
C GLN A 88 -4.84 10.34 -43.75
N LYS A 89 -3.80 9.60 -43.36
CA LYS A 89 -3.03 8.75 -44.29
C LYS A 89 -3.86 7.62 -44.91
N LEU A 90 -4.81 7.05 -44.18
CA LEU A 90 -5.68 5.98 -44.67
C LEU A 90 -6.77 6.50 -45.62
N THR A 91 -7.29 7.70 -45.39
CA THR A 91 -8.25 8.35 -46.32
C THR A 91 -7.59 8.81 -47.61
N ASP A 92 -6.32 9.24 -47.57
CA ASP A 92 -5.55 9.59 -48.76
C ASP A 92 -5.16 8.38 -49.63
N ASN A 93 -5.06 7.18 -49.05
CA ASN A 93 -4.79 5.94 -49.81
C ASN A 93 -6.06 5.27 -50.35
N ASN A 94 -7.26 5.67 -49.93
CA ASN A 94 -8.53 5.10 -50.45
C ASN A 94 -9.09 5.83 -51.67
N LYS A 95 -8.22 6.45 -52.48
CA LYS A 95 -8.58 6.98 -53.81
C LYS A 95 -8.89 5.86 -54.83
N HIS A 96 -8.71 4.59 -54.44
CA HIS A 96 -8.84 3.40 -55.29
C HIS A 96 -9.83 2.35 -54.77
N GLY A 97 -10.73 2.69 -53.85
CA GLY A 97 -11.95 1.91 -53.58
C GLY A 97 -11.75 0.50 -53.03
N ARG A 98 -11.09 0.35 -51.86
CA ARG A 98 -11.19 -0.88 -51.06
C ARG A 98 -11.84 -0.60 -49.70
N SER A 99 -12.71 -1.51 -49.24
CA SER A 99 -13.56 -1.30 -48.07
C SER A 99 -12.77 -1.34 -46.76
N LEU A 100 -12.85 -0.24 -46.00
CA LEU A 100 -12.19 0.06 -44.72
C LEU A 100 -12.68 -0.77 -43.51
N THR A 101 -13.26 -1.96 -43.71
CA THR A 101 -13.98 -2.67 -42.63
C THR A 101 -13.13 -3.69 -41.88
N GLU A 102 -12.16 -4.36 -42.52
CA GLU A 102 -11.38 -5.42 -41.85
C GLU A 102 -10.15 -4.89 -41.11
N GLU A 103 -9.50 -3.85 -41.63
CA GLU A 103 -8.27 -3.28 -41.06
C GLU A 103 -8.57 -2.52 -39.74
N LEU A 104 -9.71 -1.80 -39.70
CA LEU A 104 -10.17 -1.08 -38.51
C LEU A 104 -10.57 -2.03 -37.35
N ILE A 105 -11.02 -3.25 -37.67
CA ILE A 105 -11.38 -4.27 -36.68
C ILE A 105 -10.11 -4.93 -36.11
N ALA A 106 -9.06 -5.09 -36.91
CA ALA A 106 -7.78 -5.65 -36.47
C ALA A 106 -7.05 -4.72 -35.48
N GLU A 107 -7.05 -3.40 -35.72
CA GLU A 107 -6.39 -2.46 -34.81
C GLU A 107 -7.16 -2.30 -33.48
N ARG A 108 -8.49 -2.36 -33.50
CA ARG A 108 -9.30 -2.35 -32.26
C ARG A 108 -9.01 -3.57 -31.37
N ARG A 109 -8.65 -4.71 -31.97
CA ARG A 109 -8.20 -5.91 -31.25
C ARG A 109 -6.79 -5.79 -30.68
N LEU A 110 -5.90 -5.02 -31.32
CA LEU A 110 -4.55 -4.78 -30.80
C LEU A 110 -4.57 -3.80 -29.62
N ALA A 111 -5.39 -2.76 -29.69
CA ALA A 111 -5.57 -1.79 -28.60
C ALA A 111 -6.16 -2.42 -27.33
N ALA A 112 -7.12 -3.35 -27.47
CA ALA A 112 -7.72 -4.06 -26.34
C ALA A 112 -6.79 -5.12 -25.70
N LYS A 113 -5.65 -5.46 -26.33
CA LYS A 113 -4.67 -6.42 -25.80
C LYS A 113 -3.70 -5.79 -24.79
N TYR A 114 -3.69 -4.46 -24.69
CA TYR A 114 -2.79 -3.69 -23.82
C TYR A 114 -3.54 -2.81 -22.79
N GLU A 115 -4.84 -3.05 -22.58
CA GLU A 115 -5.57 -2.66 -21.35
C GLU A 115 -5.30 -3.65 -20.22
#